data_AF-A0A968KQ69-F1
#
_entry.id   AF-A0A968KQ69-F1
#
_cell.length_a   1.000
_cell.length_b   1.000
_cell.length_c   1.000
_cell.angle_alpha   90.00
_cell.angle_beta   90.00
_cell.angle_gamma   90.00
#
_symmetry.space_group_name_H-M   'P 1'
#
loop_
_entity.id
_entity.type
_entity.pdbx_description
1 polymer ?
#
loop_
_entity_poly.entity_id
_entity_poly.type
_entity_poly.pdbx_seq_one_letter_code
_entity_poly.pdbx_strand_id
1 'polypeptide(L)'
;MECKYHNHPGRKCDIKVALYVHARALDLQNNSEEWPFDEFHLATNTKFTTEAVKYGQCVGLRLLSWDYPQGDGLKNRIEEGNLHPITCLSTLKKTYKNSLLEKNVVLCRELVDRPDLLVETGLKDAQIRKVLKEISGLRGME
;
A
#
# COMPACT_ATOMS: atom_id res chain seq x y z
N MET A 1 -2.85 -1.85 -12.96
CA MET A 1 -3.34 -1.94 -11.55
C MET A 1 -3.90 -0.59 -11.14
N GLU A 2 -5.00 -0.56 -10.38
CA GLU A 2 -5.61 0.63 -9.81
C GLU A 2 -5.66 0.53 -8.28
N CYS A 3 -5.19 1.58 -7.59
CA CYS A 3 -5.15 1.65 -6.13
C CYS A 3 -6.19 2.65 -5.61
N LYS A 4 -7.25 2.16 -4.96
CA LYS A 4 -8.28 3.00 -4.35
C LYS A 4 -8.09 3.12 -2.84
N TYR A 5 -7.44 4.21 -2.43
CA TYR A 5 -7.17 4.48 -1.03
C TYR A 5 -8.31 5.26 -0.33
N HIS A 6 -8.51 5.00 0.95
CA HIS A 6 -9.46 5.69 1.83
C HIS A 6 -8.80 6.08 3.16
N ASN A 7 -8.99 7.34 3.58
CA ASN A 7 -8.47 7.87 4.85
C ASN A 7 -9.32 7.50 6.08
N HIS A 8 -10.58 7.10 5.88
CA HIS A 8 -11.50 6.82 6.98
C HIS A 8 -11.74 5.31 7.13
N PRO A 9 -11.59 4.77 8.36
CA PRO A 9 -11.92 3.37 8.62
C PRO A 9 -13.42 3.12 8.39
N GLY A 10 -13.76 1.88 8.03
CA GLY A 10 -15.15 1.46 7.80
C GLY A 10 -15.68 1.73 6.39
N ARG A 11 -15.05 2.61 5.60
CA ARG A 11 -15.41 2.78 4.18
C ARG A 11 -14.97 1.57 3.37
N LYS A 12 -15.91 0.96 2.65
CA LYS A 12 -15.64 -0.15 1.73
C LYS A 12 -15.53 0.36 0.28
N CYS A 13 -14.69 -0.27 -0.52
CA CYS A 13 -14.77 -0.18 -1.97
C CYS A 13 -15.98 -0.99 -2.44
N ASP A 14 -16.94 -0.31 -3.05
CA ASP A 14 -18.19 -0.90 -3.50
C ASP A 14 -18.12 -1.36 -4.96
N ILE A 15 -19.23 -1.93 -5.44
CA ILE A 15 -19.36 -2.45 -6.80
C ILE A 15 -19.18 -1.34 -7.86
N LYS A 16 -19.51 -0.08 -7.57
CA LYS A 16 -19.35 1.01 -8.53
C LYS A 16 -17.87 1.25 -8.84
N VAL A 17 -17.01 1.15 -7.82
CA VAL A 17 -15.56 1.23 -8.02
C VAL A 17 -15.06 0.05 -8.86
N ALA A 18 -15.51 -1.17 -8.56
CA ALA A 18 -15.10 -2.36 -9.33
C ALA A 18 -15.56 -2.29 -10.80
N LEU A 19 -16.80 -1.83 -11.06
CA LEU A 19 -17.33 -1.59 -12.41
C LEU A 19 -16.52 -0.55 -13.17
N TYR A 20 -16.21 0.58 -12.52
CA TYR A 20 -15.39 1.65 -13.10
C TYR A 20 -14.00 1.15 -13.48
N VAL A 21 -13.35 0.39 -12.59
CA VAL A 21 -12.01 -0.15 -12.86
C VAL A 21 -12.05 -1.20 -13.95
N HIS A 22 -13.05 -2.07 -13.98
CA HIS A 22 -13.22 -3.04 -15.06
C HIS A 22 -13.44 -2.37 -16.41
N ALA A 23 -14.26 -1.31 -16.47
CA ALA A 23 -14.46 -0.55 -17.71
C ALA A 23 -13.14 0.03 -18.25
N ARG A 24 -12.27 0.54 -17.36
CA ARG A 24 -10.93 1.02 -17.74
C ARG A 24 -10.01 -0.12 -18.21
N ALA A 25 -10.10 -1.30 -17.59
CA ALA A 25 -9.36 -2.46 -18.03
C ALA A 25 -9.76 -2.85 -19.46
N LEU A 26 -11.06 -2.92 -19.75
CA LEU A 26 -11.58 -3.23 -21.08
C LEU A 26 -11.16 -2.20 -22.12
N ASP A 27 -11.24 -0.90 -21.78
CA ASP A 27 -10.81 0.17 -22.67
C ASP A 27 -9.33 0.05 -23.04
N LEU A 28 -8.47 -0.24 -22.06
CA LEU A 28 -7.06 -0.48 -22.31
C LEU A 28 -6.83 -1.77 -23.12
N GLN A 29 -7.51 -2.88 -22.81
CA GLN A 29 -7.37 -4.13 -23.57
C GLN A 29 -7.76 -3.98 -25.03
N ASN A 30 -8.83 -3.25 -25.31
CA ASN A 30 -9.35 -3.07 -26.68
C ASN A 30 -8.51 -2.12 -27.53
N ASN A 31 -7.66 -1.29 -26.93
CA ASN A 31 -6.90 -0.24 -27.62
C ASN A 31 -5.38 -0.42 -27.53
N SER A 32 -4.90 -1.57 -27.05
CA SER A 32 -3.49 -1.75 -26.67
C SER A 32 -2.89 -3.00 -27.28
N GLU A 33 -2.54 -2.93 -28.57
CA GLU A 33 -1.51 -3.85 -29.12
C GLU A 33 -0.12 -3.54 -28.51
N GLU A 34 0.07 -2.34 -27.96
CA GLU A 34 1.35 -1.81 -27.50
C GLU A 34 1.65 -2.12 -26.01
N TRP A 35 0.62 -2.41 -25.21
CA TRP A 35 0.75 -2.72 -23.76
C TRP A 35 -0.13 -3.92 -23.39
N PRO A 36 0.29 -5.15 -23.75
CA PRO A 36 -0.45 -6.34 -23.37
C PRO A 36 -0.41 -6.54 -21.85
N PHE A 37 -1.55 -6.88 -21.27
CA PHE A 37 -1.64 -7.33 -19.88
C PHE A 37 -2.69 -8.43 -19.73
N ASP A 38 -2.35 -9.44 -18.93
CA ASP A 38 -3.22 -10.60 -18.70
C ASP A 38 -4.21 -10.36 -17.56
N GLU A 39 -3.83 -9.53 -16.58
CA GLU A 39 -4.60 -9.33 -15.36
C GLU A 39 -4.75 -7.85 -15.01
N PHE A 40 -5.96 -7.47 -14.60
CA PHE A 40 -6.21 -6.18 -13.98
C PHE A 40 -6.44 -6.35 -12.48
N HIS A 41 -5.85 -5.44 -11.71
CA HIS A 41 -5.88 -5.48 -10.25
C HIS A 41 -6.55 -4.23 -9.71
N LEU A 42 -7.46 -4.39 -8.75
CA LEU A 42 -7.99 -3.34 -7.90
C LEU A 42 -7.50 -3.59 -6.46
N ALA A 43 -6.68 -2.66 -5.96
CA ALA A 43 -6.16 -2.68 -4.60
C ALA A 43 -6.82 -1.59 -3.73
N THR A 44 -7.08 -1.86 -2.45
CA THR A 44 -7.55 -0.85 -1.48
C THR A 44 -6.98 -1.08 -0.09
N ASN A 45 -6.72 -0.02 0.67
CA ASN A 45 -6.26 -0.13 2.05
C ASN A 45 -7.39 -0.42 3.05
N THR A 46 -8.65 -0.52 2.60
CA THR A 46 -9.79 -0.90 3.44
C THR A 46 -10.34 -2.26 3.03
N LYS A 47 -11.65 -2.42 2.86
CA LYS A 47 -12.30 -3.70 2.52
C LYS A 47 -13.18 -3.53 1.28
N PHE A 48 -13.45 -4.62 0.58
CA PHE A 48 -14.47 -4.64 -0.47
C PHE A 48 -15.85 -4.95 0.09
N THR A 49 -16.92 -4.51 -0.60
CA THR A 49 -18.26 -5.06 -0.37
C THR A 49 -18.37 -6.45 -0.98
N THR A 50 -19.30 -7.27 -0.47
CA THR A 50 -19.54 -8.62 -1.01
C THR A 50 -19.86 -8.58 -2.51
N GLU A 51 -20.64 -7.59 -2.95
CA GLU A 51 -20.99 -7.41 -4.36
C GLU A 51 -19.77 -7.03 -5.22
N ALA A 52 -18.84 -6.22 -4.71
CA ALA A 52 -17.59 -5.93 -5.41
C ALA A 52 -16.72 -7.19 -5.54
N VAL A 53 -16.67 -8.03 -4.50
CA VAL A 53 -15.93 -9.31 -4.53
C VAL A 53 -16.52 -10.27 -5.56
N LYS A 54 -17.84 -10.51 -5.49
CA LYS A 54 -18.55 -11.38 -6.44
C LYS A 54 -18.35 -10.92 -7.89
N TYR A 55 -18.53 -9.62 -8.14
CA TYR A 55 -18.34 -9.05 -9.45
C TYR A 55 -16.90 -9.22 -9.94
N GLY A 56 -15.91 -8.87 -9.10
CA GLY A 56 -14.50 -8.97 -9.49
C GLY A 56 -14.07 -10.39 -9.83
N GLN A 57 -14.50 -11.38 -9.04
CA GLN A 57 -14.27 -12.79 -9.34
C GLN A 57 -14.92 -13.23 -10.66
N CYS A 58 -16.13 -12.75 -10.95
CA CYS A 58 -16.87 -13.09 -12.16
C CYS A 58 -16.18 -12.58 -13.44
N VAL A 59 -15.63 -11.36 -13.40
CA VAL A 59 -15.01 -10.72 -14.58
C VAL A 59 -13.49 -10.88 -14.64
N GLY A 60 -12.89 -11.64 -13.73
CA GLY A 60 -11.43 -11.82 -13.67
C GLY A 60 -10.64 -10.60 -13.14
N LEU A 61 -11.30 -9.66 -12.46
CA LEU A 61 -10.64 -8.54 -11.79
C LEU A 61 -10.02 -9.02 -10.47
N ARG A 62 -8.69 -8.99 -10.36
CA ARG A 62 -7.96 -9.36 -9.15
C ARG A 62 -8.19 -8.31 -8.06
N LEU A 63 -8.57 -8.75 -6.87
CA LEU A 63 -8.90 -7.87 -5.75
C LEU A 63 -7.91 -8.06 -4.61
N LEU A 64 -7.35 -6.95 -4.12
CA LEU A 64 -6.47 -6.92 -2.96
C LEU A 64 -6.96 -5.86 -1.97
N SER A 65 -7.28 -6.25 -0.74
CA SER A 65 -7.73 -5.34 0.31
C SER A 65 -6.91 -5.53 1.59
N TRP A 66 -7.24 -4.78 2.64
CA TRP A 66 -6.67 -4.97 3.97
C TRP A 66 -6.75 -6.43 4.46
N ASP A 67 -7.86 -7.12 4.16
CA ASP A 67 -8.20 -8.45 4.68
C ASP A 67 -8.62 -9.47 3.60
N TYR A 68 -8.50 -9.11 2.32
CA TYR A 68 -8.83 -9.97 1.19
C TYR A 68 -7.65 -10.04 0.19
N PRO A 69 -7.34 -11.21 -0.40
CA PRO A 69 -7.93 -12.52 -0.13
C PRO A 69 -7.75 -12.96 1.33
N GLN A 70 -8.66 -13.78 1.84
CA GLN A 70 -8.56 -14.23 3.22
C GLN A 70 -7.25 -14.99 3.43
N GLY A 71 -6.43 -14.56 4.40
CA GLY A 71 -5.11 -15.12 4.67
C GLY A 71 -3.97 -14.58 3.81
N ASP A 72 -4.26 -13.74 2.80
CA ASP A 72 -3.27 -13.16 1.88
C ASP A 72 -3.60 -11.69 1.53
N GLY A 73 -4.29 -11.00 2.43
CA GLY A 73 -4.58 -9.57 2.31
C GLY A 73 -3.36 -8.71 2.60
N LEU A 74 -3.49 -7.40 2.38
CA LEU A 74 -2.40 -6.43 2.64
C LEU A 74 -1.86 -6.53 4.06
N LYS A 75 -2.72 -6.75 5.07
CA LYS A 75 -2.26 -6.89 6.45
C LYS A 75 -1.29 -8.08 6.59
N ASN A 76 -1.68 -9.25 6.10
CA ASN A 76 -0.85 -10.46 6.16
C ASN A 76 0.47 -10.26 5.43
N ARG A 77 0.42 -9.73 4.20
CA ARG A 77 1.61 -9.46 3.39
C ARG A 77 2.57 -8.47 4.05
N ILE A 78 2.04 -7.45 4.72
CA ILE A 78 2.85 -6.47 5.47
C ILE A 78 3.52 -7.13 6.67
N GLU A 79 2.76 -7.90 7.46
CA GLU A 79 3.26 -8.57 8.66
C GLU A 79 4.27 -9.67 8.33
N GLU A 80 4.02 -10.50 7.33
CA GLU A 80 4.89 -11.62 6.93
C GLU A 80 6.14 -11.16 6.17
N GLY A 81 6.03 -10.08 5.39
CA GLY A 81 7.13 -9.55 4.59
C GLY A 81 7.94 -8.44 5.25
N ASN A 82 7.62 -8.04 6.48
CA ASN A 82 8.20 -6.86 7.14
C ASN A 82 8.12 -5.59 6.29
N LEU A 83 6.98 -5.41 5.61
CA LEU A 83 6.74 -4.33 4.65
C LEU A 83 6.03 -3.13 5.30
N HIS A 84 6.38 -2.80 6.54
CA HIS A 84 5.81 -1.63 7.23
C HIS A 84 6.18 -0.35 6.48
N PRO A 85 5.20 0.48 6.06
CA PRO A 85 5.49 1.68 5.32
C PRO A 85 5.92 2.83 6.25
N ILE A 86 6.83 3.69 5.81
CA ILE A 86 7.27 4.86 6.60
C ILE A 86 6.14 5.82 6.97
N THR A 87 5.01 5.75 6.25
CA THR A 87 3.81 6.55 6.51
C THR A 87 3.14 6.19 7.83
N CYS A 88 3.37 4.99 8.39
CA CYS A 88 2.84 4.59 9.70
C CYS A 88 3.59 5.23 10.90
N LEU A 89 4.81 5.75 10.69
CA LEU A 89 5.66 6.27 11.76
C LEU A 89 5.11 7.57 12.35
N SER A 90 4.71 7.56 13.61
CA SER A 90 4.17 8.73 14.33
C SER A 90 5.27 9.72 14.76
N THR A 91 6.49 9.23 14.98
CA THR A 91 7.64 10.06 15.39
C THR A 91 8.23 10.87 14.24
N LEU A 92 7.90 10.51 13.00
CA LEU A 92 8.38 11.15 11.79
C LEU A 92 7.33 12.14 11.26
N LYS A 93 7.69 13.44 11.20
CA LYS A 93 6.78 14.47 10.67
C LYS A 93 6.52 14.28 9.18
N LYS A 94 5.36 14.75 8.71
CA LYS A 94 4.94 14.67 7.29
C LYS A 94 5.98 15.22 6.31
N THR A 95 6.66 16.31 6.67
CA THR A 95 7.71 16.91 5.83
C THR A 95 8.86 15.93 5.55
N TYR A 96 9.34 15.23 6.59
CA TYR A 96 10.41 14.26 6.45
C TYR A 96 9.93 12.97 5.76
N LYS A 97 8.70 12.53 6.02
CA LYS A 97 8.07 11.43 5.26
C LYS A 97 8.06 11.74 3.77
N ASN A 98 7.61 12.93 3.37
CA ASN A 98 7.55 13.34 1.97
C ASN A 98 8.95 13.35 1.34
N SER A 99 9.96 13.88 2.03
CA SER A 99 11.34 13.89 1.54
C SER A 99 11.90 12.48 1.32
N LEU A 100 11.58 11.53 2.19
CA LEU A 100 11.95 10.13 2.02
C LEU A 100 11.21 9.47 0.84
N LEU A 101 9.90 9.72 0.72
CA LEU A 101 9.10 9.21 -0.40
C LEU A 101 9.58 9.74 -1.76
N GLU A 102 9.99 11.00 -1.83
CA GLU A 102 10.60 11.61 -3.04
C GLU A 102 11.92 10.94 -3.43
N LYS A 103 12.62 10.34 -2.46
CA LYS A 103 13.82 9.51 -2.66
C LYS A 103 13.50 8.03 -2.88
N ASN A 104 12.23 7.68 -3.08
CA ASN A 104 11.73 6.30 -3.21
C ASN A 104 11.96 5.42 -1.97
N VAL A 105 12.18 6.01 -0.79
CA VAL A 105 12.26 5.28 0.48
C VAL A 105 10.85 5.10 1.02
N VAL A 106 10.34 3.87 1.01
CA VAL A 106 8.92 3.59 1.28
C VAL A 106 8.72 2.69 2.50
N LEU A 107 9.70 1.84 2.85
CA LEU A 107 9.61 0.87 3.94
C LEU A 107 10.47 1.27 5.16
N CYS A 108 9.99 0.91 6.34
CA CYS A 108 10.71 1.11 7.60
C CYS A 108 12.03 0.33 7.64
N ARG A 109 12.12 -0.86 7.05
CA ARG A 109 13.37 -1.65 7.00
C ARG A 109 14.50 -0.92 6.28
N GLU A 110 14.18 -0.14 5.24
CA GLU A 110 15.20 0.63 4.51
C GLU A 110 15.87 1.68 5.40
N LEU A 111 15.15 2.22 6.39
CA LEU A 111 15.69 3.17 7.37
C LEU A 111 16.54 2.49 8.45
N VAL A 112 16.32 1.19 8.69
CA VAL A 112 17.16 0.38 9.58
C VAL A 112 18.44 -0.02 8.86
N ASP A 113 18.33 -0.48 7.61
CA ASP A 113 19.44 -0.90 6.78
C ASP A 113 20.34 0.30 6.39
N ARG A 114 19.73 1.46 6.17
CA ARG A 114 20.41 2.72 5.83
C ARG A 114 19.95 3.91 6.69
N PRO A 115 20.43 4.01 7.95
CA PRO A 115 20.10 5.12 8.83
C PRO A 115 20.60 6.49 8.34
N ASP A 116 21.59 6.51 7.45
CA ASP A 116 22.07 7.70 6.75
C ASP A 116 20.96 8.44 6.00
N LEU A 117 19.95 7.72 5.47
CA LEU A 117 18.79 8.31 4.82
C LEU A 117 18.04 9.27 5.75
N LEU A 118 17.99 9.00 7.05
CA LEU A 118 17.37 9.91 8.04
C LEU A 118 18.25 11.14 8.30
N VAL A 119 19.57 10.97 8.31
CA VAL A 119 20.53 12.08 8.47
C VAL A 119 20.41 13.05 7.30
N GLU A 120 20.30 12.55 6.07
CA GLU A 120 20.14 13.37 4.86
C GLU A 120 18.86 14.21 4.86
N THR A 121 17.85 13.83 5.64
CA THR A 121 16.63 14.65 5.78
C THR A 121 16.82 15.87 6.70
N GLY A 122 17.99 15.99 7.34
CA GLY A 122 18.28 17.06 8.31
C GLY A 122 17.68 16.82 9.70
N LEU A 123 17.30 15.58 10.03
CA LEU A 123 16.85 15.22 11.37
C LEU A 123 18.02 15.27 12.36
N LYS A 124 17.75 15.75 13.58
CA LYS A 124 18.73 15.67 14.67
C LYS A 124 18.84 14.24 15.19
N ASP A 125 20.01 13.83 15.69
CA ASP A 125 20.25 12.48 16.21
C ASP A 125 19.21 12.01 17.24
N ALA A 126 18.74 12.92 18.10
CA ALA A 126 17.70 12.60 19.08
C ALA A 126 16.36 12.20 18.44
N GLN A 127 16.02 12.78 17.28
CA GLN A 127 14.84 12.42 16.50
C GLN A 127 15.06 11.12 15.74
N ILE A 128 16.24 10.94 15.15
CA ILE A 128 16.62 9.70 14.45
C ILE A 128 16.50 8.51 15.41
N ARG A 129 17.04 8.61 16.63
CA ARG A 129 16.92 7.56 17.65
C ARG A 129 15.47 7.26 18.02
N LYS A 130 14.59 8.27 18.07
CA LYS A 130 13.15 8.06 18.32
C LYS A 130 12.48 7.29 17.18
N VAL A 131 12.81 7.64 15.93
CA VAL A 131 12.29 6.95 14.74
C VAL A 131 12.74 5.51 14.70
N LEU A 132 14.04 5.24 14.87
CA LEU A 132 14.57 3.87 14.89
C LEU A 132 13.99 3.04 16.03
N LYS A 133 13.79 3.65 17.21
CA LYS A 133 13.13 2.98 18.35
C LYS A 133 11.66 2.66 18.07
N GLU A 134 10.93 3.53 17.37
CA GLU A 134 9.56 3.24 16.93
C GLU A 134 9.56 2.08 15.94
N ILE A 135 10.48 2.06 14.98
CA ILE A 135 10.61 1.00 13.98
C ILE A 135 10.89 -0.35 14.62
N SER A 136 11.81 -0.42 15.59
CA SER A 136 12.11 -1.67 16.32
C SER A 136 10.93 -2.19 17.15
N GLY A 137 9.94 -1.34 17.45
CA GLY A 137 8.72 -1.75 18.14
C GLY A 137 7.61 -2.25 17.21
N LEU A 138 7.83 -2.24 15.89
CA LEU A 138 6.85 -2.76 14.92
C LEU A 138 6.93 -4.29 14.86
N ARG A 139 5.77 -4.93 14.88
CA ARG A 139 5.62 -6.39 14.84
C ARG A 139 6.29 -6.97 13.58
N GLY A 140 7.11 -8.01 13.75
CA GLY A 140 7.83 -8.68 12.65
C GLY A 140 9.27 -8.17 12.43
N MET A 141 9.66 -7.05 13.04
CA MET A 141 11.01 -6.48 12.94
C MET A 141 11.97 -7.00 14.04
N GLU A 142 11.67 -8.16 14.63
CA GLU A 142 12.52 -8.87 15.61
C GLU A 142 13.33 -10.00 14.95
#